data_AF-A0A7C1YQ50-F1
#
_entry.id   AF-A0A7C1YQ50-F1
#
_cell.length_a   1.000
_cell.length_b   1.000
_cell.length_c   1.000
_cell.angle_alpha   90.00
_cell.angle_beta   90.00
_cell.angle_gamma   90.00
#
_symmetry.space_group_name_H-M   'P 1'
#
loop_
_entity.id
_entity.type
_entity.pdbx_description
1 polymer ?
#
loop_
_entity_poly.entity_id
_entity_poly.type
_entity_poly.pdbx_seq_one_letter_code
_entity_poly.pdbx_strand_id
1 'polypeptide(L)'
;MQYTVQRGDSLWAISGKAEIYNNPYQWPLIYKANADKIKDADLIYPGQEFSIDRNPSAAEVDAAIEHAKTRGAWSLGEVEESDRAYLGGLRVR
;
A
#
# COMPACT_ATOMS: atom_id res chain seq x y z
N MET A 1 1.17 -8.78 10.86
CA MET A 1 2.35 -8.35 11.65
C MET A 1 2.39 -6.83 11.69
N GLN A 2 3.18 -6.23 12.58
CA GLN A 2 3.37 -4.78 12.62
C GLN A 2 4.72 -4.40 12.01
N TYR A 3 4.75 -3.34 11.22
CA TYR A 3 5.95 -2.75 10.64
C TYR A 3 6.04 -1.27 11.05
N THR A 4 7.19 -0.88 11.59
CA THR A 4 7.48 0.52 11.91
C THR A 4 8.22 1.15 10.74
N VAL A 5 7.63 2.20 10.16
CA VAL A 5 8.22 2.94 9.02
C VAL A 5 9.56 3.52 9.43
N GLN A 6 10.58 3.28 8.61
CA GLN A 6 11.93 3.80 8.80
C GLN A 6 12.18 5.01 7.89
N ARG A 7 13.22 5.78 8.20
CA ARG A 7 13.62 6.90 7.34
C ARG A 7 14.02 6.37 5.96
N GLY A 8 13.40 6.93 4.92
CA GLY A 8 13.63 6.55 3.53
C GLY A 8 12.75 5.41 3.01
N ASP A 9 11.86 4.87 3.86
CA ASP A 9 10.88 3.91 3.39
C ASP A 9 9.81 4.59 2.50
N SER A 10 9.33 3.82 1.53
CA SER A 10 8.09 4.05 0.79
C SER A 10 7.26 2.77 0.85
N LEU A 11 5.95 2.83 0.56
CA LEU A 11 5.12 1.62 0.53
C LEU A 11 5.65 0.59 -0.47
N TRP A 12 6.21 1.05 -1.60
CA TRP A 12 6.91 0.24 -2.58
C TRP A 12 8.14 -0.47 -2.01
N ALA A 13 9.01 0.28 -1.32
CA ALA A 13 10.22 -0.28 -0.73
C ALA A 13 9.89 -1.27 0.40
N ILE A 14 8.87 -0.97 1.22
CA ILE A 14 8.42 -1.87 2.29
C ILE A 14 7.88 -3.17 1.70
N SER A 15 6.93 -3.10 0.76
CA SER A 15 6.35 -4.32 0.14
C SER A 15 7.38 -5.17 -0.61
N GLY A 16 8.41 -4.55 -1.18
CA GLY A 16 9.51 -5.25 -1.86
C GLY A 16 10.43 -6.08 -0.95
N LYS A 17 10.41 -5.85 0.37
CA LYS A 17 11.22 -6.62 1.33
C LYS A 17 10.78 -8.08 1.37
N ALA A 18 11.73 -9.00 1.47
CA ALA A 18 11.47 -10.45 1.48
C ALA A 18 10.62 -10.87 2.69
N GLU A 19 10.84 -10.20 3.82
CA GLU A 19 10.09 -10.34 5.07
C GLU A 19 8.74 -9.60 5.07
N ILE A 20 8.29 -9.05 3.94
CA ILE A 20 6.98 -8.40 3.77
C ILE A 20 6.16 -9.13 2.69
N TYR A 21 6.35 -8.82 1.41
CA TYR A 21 5.69 -9.50 0.29
C TYR A 21 6.66 -10.05 -0.74
N ASN A 22 7.94 -9.66 -0.66
CA ASN A 22 8.93 -9.93 -1.70
C ASN A 22 8.46 -9.47 -3.10
N ASN A 23 7.57 -8.47 -3.14
CA ASN A 23 6.99 -7.96 -4.37
C ASN A 23 6.52 -6.52 -4.14
N PRO A 24 7.21 -5.54 -4.75
CA PRO A 24 6.91 -4.15 -4.50
C PRO A 24 5.57 -3.69 -5.13
N TYR A 25 5.04 -4.43 -6.11
CA TYR A 25 3.71 -4.16 -6.68
C TYR A 25 2.57 -4.47 -5.70
N GLN A 26 2.85 -5.08 -4.55
CA GLN A 26 1.86 -5.33 -3.49
C GLN A 26 1.78 -4.21 -2.46
N TRP A 27 2.46 -3.09 -2.66
CA TRP A 27 2.34 -1.90 -1.81
C TRP A 27 0.89 -1.46 -1.53
N PRO A 28 -0.09 -1.60 -2.46
CA PRO A 28 -1.46 -1.19 -2.19
C PRO A 28 -2.14 -2.00 -1.08
N LEU A 29 -1.68 -3.24 -0.81
CA LEU A 29 -2.17 -4.02 0.33
C LEU A 29 -1.86 -3.34 1.66
N ILE A 30 -0.64 -2.78 1.78
CA ILE A 30 -0.22 -2.01 2.96
C ILE A 30 -1.10 -0.77 3.09
N TYR A 31 -1.32 -0.07 1.97
CA TYR A 31 -2.14 1.13 1.96
C TYR A 31 -3.58 0.84 2.42
N LYS A 32 -4.21 -0.17 1.82
CA LYS A 32 -5.58 -0.58 2.14
C LYS A 32 -5.73 -1.00 3.60
N ALA A 33 -4.80 -1.79 4.12
CA ALA A 33 -4.84 -2.26 5.51
C ALA A 33 -4.67 -1.13 6.54
N ASN A 34 -4.16 0.03 6.12
CA ASN A 34 -3.85 1.17 7.00
C ASN A 34 -4.47 2.47 6.47
N ALA A 35 -5.57 2.40 5.71
CA ALA A 35 -6.22 3.54 5.09
C ALA A 35 -6.73 4.58 6.11
N ASP A 36 -6.88 4.19 7.39
CA ASP A 36 -7.17 5.07 8.52
C ASP A 36 -5.94 5.89 8.97
N LYS A 37 -4.73 5.40 8.70
CA LYS A 37 -3.45 6.02 9.10
C LYS A 37 -2.72 6.70 7.96
N ILE A 38 -2.93 6.23 6.73
CA ILE A 38 -2.27 6.72 5.52
C ILE A 38 -3.30 7.53 4.75
N LYS A 39 -3.10 8.85 4.70
CA LYS A 39 -3.98 9.76 3.94
C LYS A 39 -3.61 9.81 2.46
N ASP A 40 -2.34 9.58 2.18
CA ASP A 40 -1.71 9.66 0.88
C ASP A 40 -0.63 8.58 0.84
N ALA A 41 -0.69 7.68 -0.13
CA ALA A 41 0.23 6.55 -0.26
C ALA A 41 1.67 6.99 -0.57
N ASP A 42 1.85 8.19 -1.12
CA ASP A 42 3.16 8.78 -1.39
C ASP A 42 3.75 9.49 -0.16
N LEU A 43 2.95 9.65 0.90
CA LEU A 43 3.31 10.44 2.08
C LEU A 43 3.21 9.63 3.38
N ILE A 44 4.22 8.78 3.57
CA ILE A 44 4.44 8.07 4.84
C ILE A 44 5.59 8.69 5.62
N TYR A 45 5.54 8.55 6.95
CA TYR A 45 6.47 9.18 7.87
C TYR A 45 7.15 8.15 8.78
N PRO A 46 8.45 8.32 9.07
CA PRO A 46 9.15 7.46 10.02
C PRO A 46 8.45 7.42 11.39
N GLY A 47 8.38 6.22 11.97
CA GLY A 47 7.70 5.97 13.24
C GLY A 47 6.22 5.62 13.13
N GLN A 48 5.59 5.72 11.95
CA GLN A 48 4.25 5.18 11.74
C GLN A 48 4.26 3.65 11.87
N GLU A 49 3.20 3.10 12.47
CA GLU A 49 3.02 1.66 12.62
C GLU A 49 1.96 1.14 11.66
N PHE A 50 2.39 0.32 10.70
CA PHE A 50 1.54 -0.30 9.70
C PHE A 50 1.26 -1.76 10.04
N SER A 51 -0.01 -2.13 9.94
CA SER A 51 -0.44 -3.51 9.92
C SER A 51 -0.22 -4.10 8.55
N ILE A 52 0.57 -5.18 8.50
CA ILE A 52 0.84 -5.94 7.28
C ILE A 52 0.09 -7.26 7.38
N ASP A 53 -0.87 -7.45 6.48
CA ASP A 53 -1.51 -8.75 6.29
C ASP A 53 -0.55 -9.68 5.54
N ARG A 54 -0.19 -10.81 6.15
CA ARG A 54 0.77 -11.78 5.59
C ARG A 54 0.11 -12.89 4.78
N ASN A 55 -1.23 -12.94 4.77
CA ASN A 55 -1.98 -13.96 4.06
C ASN A 55 -3.18 -13.33 3.30
N PRO A 56 -2.92 -12.35 2.40
CA PRO A 56 -3.97 -11.78 1.56
C PRO A 56 -4.55 -12.85 0.63
N SER A 57 -5.82 -12.69 0.25
CA SER A 57 -6.41 -13.55 -0.77
C SER A 57 -5.76 -13.31 -2.14
N ALA A 58 -5.78 -14.31 -3.02
CA ALA A 58 -5.24 -14.17 -4.38
C ALA A 58 -5.89 -12.99 -5.14
N ALA A 59 -7.21 -12.80 -4.97
CA ALA A 59 -7.94 -11.69 -5.58
C ALA A 59 -7.45 -10.32 -5.07
N GLU A 60 -7.08 -10.20 -3.80
CA GLU A 60 -6.51 -8.95 -3.26
C GLU A 60 -5.11 -8.69 -3.77
N VAL A 61 -4.29 -9.74 -3.91
CA VAL A 61 -2.95 -9.65 -4.51
C VAL A 61 -3.06 -9.18 -5.96
N ASP A 62 -3.94 -9.78 -6.75
CA ASP A 62 -4.16 -9.40 -8.15
C ASP A 62 -4.65 -7.95 -8.25
N ALA A 63 -5.64 -7.55 -7.45
CA ALA A 63 -6.13 -6.19 -7.43
C ALA A 63 -5.05 -5.17 -7.04
N ALA A 64 -4.19 -5.51 -6.07
CA ALA A 64 -3.08 -4.67 -5.66
C ALA A 64 -2.04 -4.51 -6.78
N ILE A 65 -1.67 -5.61 -7.43
CA ILE A 65 -0.70 -5.60 -8.53
C ILE A 65 -1.24 -4.79 -9.72
N GLU A 66 -2.51 -4.99 -10.09
CA GLU A 66 -3.13 -4.26 -11.18
C GLU A 66 -3.24 -2.76 -10.85
N HIS A 67 -3.61 -2.40 -9.62
CA HIS A 67 -3.59 -1.00 -9.17
C HIS A 67 -2.19 -0.40 -9.28
N ALA A 68 -1.16 -1.07 -8.74
CA ALA A 68 0.21 -0.58 -8.75
C ALA A 68 0.76 -0.37 -10.17
N LYS A 69 0.36 -1.20 -11.14
CA LYS A 69 0.76 -1.06 -12.55
C LYS A 69 0.02 0.05 -13.29
N THR A 70 -1.24 0.29 -12.93
CA THR A 70 -2.13 1.22 -13.67
C THR A 70 -2.22 2.60 -13.04
N ARG A 71 -1.77 2.77 -11.79
CA ARG A 71 -1.76 4.03 -11.04
C ARG A 71 -1.13 5.20 -11.79
N GLY A 72 -0.05 4.94 -12.53
CA GLY A 72 0.80 5.98 -13.13
C GLY A 72 2.06 6.27 -12.29
N ALA A 73 2.74 7.38 -12.60
CA ALA A 73 3.97 7.76 -11.91
C ALA A 73 3.69 8.35 -10.52
N TRP A 74 4.55 8.03 -9.55
CA TRP A 74 4.51 8.57 -8.19
C TRP A 74 4.63 10.11 -8.24
N SER A 75 3.69 10.80 -7.63
CA SER A 75 3.54 12.26 -7.72
C SER A 75 3.26 12.84 -6.34
N LEU A 76 4.26 13.48 -5.74
CA LEU A 76 4.15 14.04 -4.39
C LEU A 76 3.12 15.19 -4.33
N GLY A 77 2.15 15.10 -3.41
CA GLY A 77 1.32 16.23 -2.98
C GLY A 77 -0.14 16.19 -3.43
N GLU A 78 -0.56 15.19 -4.21
CA GLU A 78 -1.96 14.99 -4.59
C GLU A 78 -2.35 13.53 -4.39
N VAL A 79 -3.34 13.26 -3.53
CA VAL A 79 -3.94 11.92 -3.41
C VAL A 79 -4.60 11.57 -4.73
N GLU A 80 -4.12 10.54 -5.41
CA GLU A 80 -4.61 10.17 -6.73
C GLU A 80 -6.06 9.64 -6.66
N GLU A 81 -6.86 9.96 -7.68
CA GLU A 81 -8.24 9.46 -7.77
C GLU A 81 -8.27 7.93 -7.87
N SER A 82 -7.29 7.34 -8.57
CA SER A 82 -7.10 5.90 -8.67
C SER A 82 -6.90 5.27 -7.28
N ASP A 83 -6.13 5.89 -6.40
CA ASP A 83 -5.87 5.43 -5.04
C ASP A 83 -7.17 5.41 -4.21
N ARG A 84 -8.01 6.44 -4.35
CA ARG A 84 -9.34 6.46 -3.71
C ARG A 84 -10.26 5.38 -4.27
N ALA A 85 -10.24 5.17 -5.58
CA ALA A 85 -11.03 4.14 -6.25
C ALA A 85 -10.61 2.73 -5.78
N TYR A 86 -9.31 2.47 -5.63
CA TYR A 86 -8.79 1.21 -5.09
C TYR A 86 -9.29 0.95 -3.67
N LEU A 87 -9.26 1.97 -2.79
CA LEU A 87 -9.78 1.86 -1.43
C LEU A 87 -11.31 1.68 -1.38
N GLY A 88 -12.05 2.29 -2.30
CA GLY A 88 -13.51 2.21 -2.38
C GLY A 88 -14.05 0.95 -3.05
N GLY A 89 -13.31 0.39 -4.02
CA GLY A 89 -13.76 -0.68 -4.91
C GLY A 89 -13.85 -2.07 -4.27
N LEU A 90 -13.18 -2.29 -3.13
CA LEU A 90 -13.18 -3.57 -2.41
C LEU A 90 -13.96 -3.56 -1.09
N ARG A 91 -14.83 -2.55 -0.87
CA ARG A 91 -15.85 -2.63 0.19
C ARG A 91 -17.02 -3.47 -0.28
N VAL A 92 -16.85 -4.80 -0.26
CA VAL A 92 -18.01 -5.69 -0.16
C VAL A 92 -18.59 -5.48 1.24
N ARG A 93 -19.89 -5.19 1.29
CA ARG A 93 -20.67 -5.00 2.52
C ARG A 93 -20.65 -6.25 3.40
#